data_AF-A0A2H5MWJ9-F1
#
_entry.id   AF-A0A2H5MWJ9-F1
#
_cell.length_a   1.000
_cell.length_b   1.000
_cell.length_c   1.000
_cell.angle_alpha   90.00
_cell.angle_beta   90.00
_cell.angle_gamma   90.00
#
_symmetry.space_group_name_H-M   'P 1'
#
loop_
_entity.id
_entity.type
_entity.pdbx_description
1 polymer ?
#
loop_
_entity_poly.entity_id
_entity_poly.type
_entity_poly.pdbx_seq_one_letter_code
_entity_poly.pdbx_strand_id
1 'polypeptide(L)' 'MKDQVNDRTDQYGGSLENRCRFALEVVEAVVNEIGAERVGMRLSPYADYMEAGDSNPEALGL' A
#
# COMPACT_ATOMS: atom_id res chain seq x y z
N MET A 1 -2.56 1.85 1.87
CA MET A 1 -2.14 2.78 0.82
C MET A 1 -3.07 4.00 0.79
N LYS A 2 -2.61 5.12 0.25
CA LYS A 2 -2.90 6.46 0.77
C LYS A 2 -4.38 6.90 0.81
N ASP A 3 -4.80 7.56 1.89
CA ASP A 3 -6.21 7.85 2.22
C ASP A 3 -6.77 9.08 1.52
N GLN A 4 -5.94 9.98 0.99
CA GLN A 4 -6.44 11.10 0.19
C GLN A 4 -6.90 10.67 -1.22
N VAL A 5 -6.53 9.46 -1.65
CA VAL A 5 -6.95 8.86 -2.93
C VAL A 5 -7.92 7.71 -2.72
N ASN A 6 -7.68 6.87 -1.70
CA ASN A 6 -8.51 5.70 -1.43
C ASN A 6 -9.65 6.04 -0.46
N ASP A 7 -10.79 6.41 -1.01
CA ASP A 7 -12.04 6.73 -0.32
C ASP A 7 -12.99 5.53 -0.18
N ARG A 8 -12.49 4.31 -0.42
CA ARG A 8 -13.31 3.09 -0.38
C ARG A 8 -13.75 2.76 1.05
N THR A 9 -14.90 2.11 1.15
CA THR A 9 -15.51 1.65 2.42
C THR A 9 -15.62 0.13 2.52
N ASP A 10 -15.04 -0.59 1.56
CA ASP A 10 -15.01 -2.05 1.55
C ASP A 10 -13.71 -2.59 2.16
N GLN A 11 -13.42 -3.89 1.94
CA GLN A 11 -12.23 -4.55 2.48
C GLN A 11 -10.88 -3.97 1.98
N TYR A 12 -10.90 -3.05 1.03
CA TYR A 12 -9.70 -2.40 0.46
C TYR A 12 -9.54 -0.93 0.90
N GLY A 13 -10.42 -0.41 1.75
CA GLY A 13 -10.37 0.97 2.24
C GLY A 13 -10.67 1.12 3.73
N GLY A 14 -10.69 2.36 4.21
CA GLY A 14 -10.85 2.68 5.62
C GLY A 14 -9.57 2.44 6.43
N SER A 15 -9.45 1.27 7.08
CA SER A 15 -8.33 1.00 7.98
C SER A 15 -6.99 0.89 7.24
N LEU A 16 -5.87 1.11 7.95
CA LEU A 16 -4.53 0.97 7.37
C LEU A 16 -4.31 -0.42 6.76
N GLU A 17 -4.75 -1.48 7.45
CA GLU A 17 -4.65 -2.86 7.00
C GLU A 17 -5.41 -3.08 5.69
N ASN A 18 -6.67 -2.64 5.62
CA ASN A 18 -7.49 -2.75 4.41
C ASN A 18 -6.87 -1.97 3.26
N ARG A 19 -6.41 -0.75 3.51
CA ARG A 19 -5.76 0.07 2.50
C ARG A 19 -4.45 -0.57 1.99
N CYS A 20 -3.75 -1.35 2.80
CA CYS A 20 -2.50 -2.03 2.41
C CYS A 20 -2.74 -3.38 1.72
N ARG A 21 -3.93 -3.97 1.88
CA ARG A 21 -4.32 -5.28 1.34
C ARG A 21 -3.96 -5.46 -0.14
N PHE A 22 -4.34 -4.51 -1.00
CA PHE A 22 -4.10 -4.62 -2.44
C PHE A 22 -2.60 -4.76 -2.77
N ALA A 23 -1.75 -3.94 -2.15
CA ALA A 23 -0.30 -4.01 -2.38
C ALA A 23 0.28 -5.35 -1.90
N LEU A 24 -0.21 -5.86 -0.76
CA LEU A 24 0.22 -7.14 -0.20
C LEU A 24 -0.25 -8.33 -1.05
N GLU A 25 -1.48 -8.33 -1.56
CA GLU A 25 -1.99 -9.37 -2.47
C GLU A 25 -1.18 -9.42 -3.78
N VAL A 26 -0.75 -8.26 -4.30
CA VAL A 26 0.15 -8.21 -5.47
C VAL A 26 1.53 -8.78 -5.14
N VAL A 27 2.12 -8.39 -4.00
CA VAL A 27 3.41 -8.95 -3.58
C VAL A 27 3.31 -10.46 -3.40
N GLU A 28 2.27 -10.95 -2.73
CA GLU A 28 2.04 -12.39 -2.52
C GLU A 28 1.91 -13.14 -3.85
N ALA A 29 1.10 -12.64 -4.78
CA ALA A 29 0.93 -13.26 -6.10
C ALA A 29 2.26 -13.36 -6.87
N VAL A 30 3.06 -12.29 -6.86
CA VAL A 30 4.36 -12.26 -7.54
C VAL A 30 5.37 -13.17 -6.82
N VAL A 31 5.41 -13.16 -5.49
CA VAL A 31 6.26 -14.05 -4.68
C VAL A 31 5.94 -15.52 -4.96
N ASN A 32 4.66 -15.87 -5.09
CA ASN A 32 4.25 -17.25 -5.39
C ASN A 32 4.71 -17.71 -6.78
N GLU A 33 4.81 -16.79 -7.75
CA GLU A 33 5.25 -17.11 -9.11
C GLU A 33 6.78 -17.18 -9.23
N ILE A 34 7.50 -16.22 -8.64
CA ILE A 34 8.95 -16.06 -8.88
C ILE A 34 9.83 -16.16 -7.65
N GLY A 35 9.30 -16.50 -6.47
CA GLY A 35 10.08 -16.60 -5.23
C GLY A 35 10.41 -15.25 -4.59
N ALA A 36 10.39 -15.20 -3.26
CA ALA A 36 10.56 -13.97 -2.48
C ALA A 36 11.93 -13.33 -2.65
N GLU A 37 12.97 -14.12 -2.91
CA GLU A 37 14.34 -13.67 -3.15
C GLU A 37 14.50 -12.81 -4.42
N ARG A 38 13.49 -12.82 -5.30
CA ARG A 38 13.45 -12.06 -6.55
C ARG A 38 12.46 -10.89 -6.52
N VAL A 39 11.83 -10.61 -5.38
CA VAL A 39 10.79 -9.57 -5.24
C VAL A 39 11.24 -8.49 -4.27
N GLY A 40 11.09 -7.23 -4.68
CA GLY A 40 11.29 -6.05 -3.84
C GLY A 40 10.12 -5.09 -3.96
N MET A 41 9.82 -4.36 -2.88
CA MET A 41 8.78 -3.34 -2.84
C MET A 41 9.41 -1.97 -2.56
N ARG A 42 9.02 -0.96 -3.35
CA ARG A 42 9.45 0.43 -3.16
C ARG A 42 8.28 1.27 -2.69
N LEU A 43 8.47 2.01 -1.61
CA LEU A 43 7.46 2.88 -1.02
C LEU A 43 7.94 4.33 -0.96
N SER A 44 6.99 5.26 -0.98
CA SER A 44 7.21 6.70 -0.77
C SER A 44 6.17 7.26 0.21
N PRO A 45 6.26 6.93 1.51
CA PRO A 45 5.21 7.24 2.49
C PRO A 45 4.92 8.74 2.60
N TYR A 46 5.96 9.56 2.55
CA TYR A 46 5.89 11.01 2.76
C TYR A 46 5.68 11.84 1.48
N ALA A 47 5.80 11.24 0.30
CA ALA A 47 5.61 11.99 -0.95
C ALA A 47 4.12 12.26 -1.18
N ASP A 48 3.76 13.40 -1.75
CA ASP A 48 2.38 13.81 -2.06
C ASP A 48 2.17 14.09 -3.57
N TYR A 49 3.10 13.63 -4.41
CA TYR A 49 3.03 13.79 -5.86
C TYR A 49 1.71 13.22 -6.43
N MET A 50 1.13 13.91 -7.42
CA MET A 50 -0.18 13.60 -8.01
C MET A 50 -1.33 13.56 -7.00
N GLU A 51 -1.29 14.42 -5.98
CA GLU A 51 -2.34 14.51 -4.94
C GLU A 51 -2.50 13.19 -4.15
N ALA A 52 -1.48 12.33 -4.19
CA ALA A 52 -1.44 11.07 -3.46
C ALA A 52 -0.76 11.28 -2.10
N GLY A 53 -1.43 12.00 -1.21
CA GLY A 53 -1.02 12.20 0.19
C GLY A 53 -1.64 11.18 1.15
N ASP A 54 -0.96 10.93 2.28
CA ASP A 54 -1.50 10.13 3.39
C ASP A 54 -1.63 11.01 4.63
N SER A 55 -2.72 10.86 5.38
CA SER A 55 -2.97 11.65 6.59
C SER A 55 -2.08 11.24 7.77
N ASN A 56 -1.49 10.04 7.73
CA ASN A 56 -0.51 9.55 8.69
C ASN A 56 0.63 8.78 7.99
N PRO A 57 1.56 9.49 7.32
CA PRO A 57 2.64 8.87 6.56
C PRO A 57 3.67 8.12 7.43
N GLU A 58 3.75 8.44 8.73
CA GLU A 58 4.58 7.72 9.69
C GLU A 58 4.04 6.30 9.91
N ALA A 59 2.74 6.15 10.20
CA ALA A 59 2.10 4.84 10.35
C ALA A 59 2.08 4.03 9.05
N LEU A 60 2.16 4.67 7.88
CA LEU A 60 2.27 3.98 6.59
C LEU A 60 3.71 3.49 6.30
N GLY A 61 4.72 4.14 6.86
CA GLY A 61 6.13 3.93 6.53
C GLY A 61 6.94 3.07 7.53
N LEU A 62 6.40 2.83 8.72
CA LEU A 62 7.02 2.03 9.80
C LEU A 62 6.25 0.72 10.02
#